data_AF-A0A7S2R7L6-F1
#
_entry.id   AF-A0A7S2R7L6-F1
#
_cell.length_a   1.000
_cell.length_b   1.000
_cell.length_c   1.000
_cell.angle_alpha   90.00
_cell.angle_beta   90.00
_cell.angle_gamma   90.00
#
_symmetry.space_group_name_H-M   'P 1'
#
loop_
_entity.id
_entity.type
_entity.pdbx_description
1 polymer ?
#
loop_
_entity_poly.entity_id
_entity_poly.type
_entity_poly.pdbx_seq_one_letter_code
_entity_poly.pdbx_strand_id
1 'polypeptide(L)'
;MEELPLTVDTSTNSVSGGERIEISVKDLNYLSPSSTSNGVEEDTPSGNESSRTPMDLVNRVTVFLPKVEPLKWKTFLVLVIFTIFPSAVYIVNFTKMGYGLTTFYYLSNKYEQYASTLGACLVLFLFILYLLDFLYWDSPHGKGFKYLSLGILLIGSMVCVLFMSGNHPYGPIAMFTIFTPLWLVLMKSLFYPRKEMRVYVRWLGSPFLFVSVIAFLFWLVWSFMKDDHEWNDIMKISDAEKSGCDPDFTTYPQCRKSTNSNEVCFTIDAENNSIKFADGCDTNCMDVFEKCSNSFIIWVGPLLVSVSLLFMSFFTTFLRSEVSSEAGIINFGKIWLLLLFAMWVTASLAGAGVGVSTALTAMTFSCFVASVGFMSTMYDHTERKAHVKNIWARVKDKVGDYLDVGRGLLIVTCAPLVFVYIFMSFLNQCIRRTNIFPCSKIPEQWQSRDDVDGDKGWVTEKTAKQVKEFRSWDRVKVFTFAIYWGIAFMTLNVAVAKFTTLFLSWLIETTKPMSLAAVTGILSSVSLIMFLLPPVPGLPIYLTVGIVVVAVGGESIGYIYSMLYAIALSLVLKLLACS
;
A
#
# COMPACT_ATOMS: atom_id res chain seq x y z
N MET A 1 -18.71 -2.07 -60.97
CA MET A 1 -18.63 -2.70 -62.30
C MET A 1 -17.15 -2.87 -62.60
N GLU A 2 -16.57 -3.92 -62.01
CA GLU A 2 -15.30 -4.55 -62.39
C GLU A 2 -15.23 -5.81 -61.54
N GLU A 3 -15.34 -6.95 -62.21
CA GLU A 3 -15.40 -8.29 -61.63
C GLU A 3 -13.98 -8.77 -61.31
N LEU A 4 -13.80 -9.43 -60.17
CA LEU A 4 -12.63 -10.27 -59.87
C LEU A 4 -13.11 -11.59 -59.26
N PRO A 5 -12.56 -12.75 -59.69
CA PRO A 5 -13.18 -14.04 -59.49
C PRO A 5 -12.73 -14.73 -58.19
N LEU A 6 -13.66 -15.51 -57.64
CA LEU A 6 -13.44 -16.55 -56.64
C LEU A 6 -12.68 -17.73 -57.25
N THR A 7 -11.51 -18.06 -56.71
CA THR A 7 -10.89 -19.38 -56.82
C THR A 7 -10.79 -20.01 -55.43
N VAL A 8 -11.58 -21.05 -55.22
CA VAL A 8 -11.56 -21.91 -54.03
C VAL A 8 -10.81 -23.17 -54.43
N ASP A 9 -9.56 -23.30 -54.01
CA ASP A 9 -8.79 -24.53 -54.15
C ASP A 9 -8.96 -25.40 -52.90
N THR A 10 -9.81 -26.41 -53.04
CA THR A 10 -9.83 -27.63 -52.24
C THR A 10 -8.60 -28.47 -52.56
N SER A 11 -7.66 -28.58 -51.61
CA SER A 11 -6.69 -29.68 -51.59
C SER A 11 -6.75 -30.41 -50.25
N THR A 12 -7.34 -31.59 -50.33
CA THR A 12 -7.23 -32.72 -49.42
C THR A 12 -5.78 -33.08 -49.15
N ASN A 13 -5.40 -33.20 -47.88
CA ASN A 13 -4.33 -34.11 -47.48
C ASN A 13 -4.68 -34.80 -46.16
N SER A 14 -4.94 -36.09 -46.32
CA SER A 14 -5.07 -37.14 -45.32
C SER A 14 -3.74 -37.39 -44.61
N VAL A 15 -3.71 -37.30 -43.28
CA VAL A 15 -2.80 -38.12 -42.46
C VAL A 15 -3.56 -38.66 -41.26
N SER A 16 -3.55 -39.98 -41.22
CA SER A 16 -4.04 -40.92 -40.21
C SER A 16 -3.31 -40.77 -38.87
N GLY A 17 -4.07 -40.81 -37.77
CA GLY A 17 -3.51 -40.88 -36.42
C GLY A 17 -4.61 -40.79 -35.36
N GLY A 18 -5.50 -41.78 -35.33
CA GLY A 18 -6.61 -41.85 -34.37
C GLY A 18 -6.13 -42.29 -32.99
N GLU A 19 -6.34 -41.44 -31.99
CA GLU A 19 -6.41 -41.84 -30.58
C GLU A 19 -7.80 -41.43 -30.08
N ARG A 20 -8.66 -42.44 -29.93
CA ARG A 20 -10.07 -42.33 -29.60
C ARG A 20 -10.20 -42.23 -28.08
N ILE A 21 -10.42 -41.02 -27.56
CA ILE A 21 -10.80 -40.81 -26.16
C ILE A 21 -12.31 -41.02 -26.05
N GLU A 22 -12.73 -42.20 -25.59
CA GLU A 22 -14.10 -42.47 -25.17
C GLU A 22 -14.39 -41.74 -23.85
N ILE A 23 -15.14 -40.66 -23.93
CA ILE A 23 -15.76 -40.04 -22.74
C ILE A 23 -17.05 -40.82 -22.48
N SER A 24 -16.98 -41.71 -21.49
CA SER A 24 -18.11 -42.48 -20.98
C SER A 24 -19.15 -41.55 -20.34
N VAL A 25 -20.25 -41.33 -21.06
CA VAL A 25 -21.49 -40.70 -20.61
C VAL A 25 -22.20 -41.65 -19.64
N LYS A 26 -21.85 -41.62 -18.35
CA LYS A 26 -22.56 -42.38 -17.30
C LYS A 26 -23.02 -41.61 -16.06
N ASP A 27 -22.73 -40.31 -15.94
CA ASP A 27 -23.08 -39.55 -14.71
C ASP A 27 -24.03 -38.35 -14.93
N LEU A 28 -24.88 -38.38 -15.96
CA LEU A 28 -25.83 -37.30 -16.27
C LEU A 28 -27.29 -37.59 -15.92
N ASN A 29 -27.54 -38.53 -15.00
CA ASN A 29 -28.86 -38.82 -14.48
C ASN A 29 -28.90 -38.70 -12.95
N TYR A 30 -28.79 -37.47 -12.42
CA TYR A 30 -29.38 -37.13 -11.13
C TYR A 30 -29.78 -35.66 -11.12
N LEU A 31 -31.07 -35.44 -10.82
CA LEU A 31 -31.71 -34.20 -10.36
C LEU A 31 -32.38 -33.31 -11.43
N SER A 32 -33.63 -33.68 -11.71
CA SER A 32 -34.76 -32.75 -11.81
C SER A 32 -35.95 -33.39 -11.05
N PRO A 33 -37.09 -32.71 -10.89
CA PRO A 33 -37.37 -31.64 -9.95
C PRO A 33 -38.42 -32.10 -8.91
N SER A 34 -38.52 -31.44 -7.74
CA SER A 34 -39.76 -31.53 -6.95
C SER A 34 -40.16 -30.14 -6.46
N SER A 35 -41.35 -29.75 -6.92
CA SER A 35 -42.10 -28.59 -6.52
C SER A 35 -43.37 -29.11 -5.86
N THR A 36 -43.59 -28.70 -4.61
CA THR A 36 -44.83 -28.82 -3.84
C THR A 36 -44.70 -27.75 -2.75
N SER A 37 -45.40 -26.62 -2.85
CA SER A 37 -46.81 -26.42 -2.50
C SER A 37 -47.01 -26.17 -0.99
N ASN A 38 -47.31 -24.90 -0.69
CA ASN A 38 -48.27 -24.37 0.29
C ASN A 38 -47.98 -24.51 1.80
N GLY A 39 -48.08 -23.36 2.47
CA GLY A 39 -48.16 -23.22 3.92
C GLY A 39 -48.01 -21.76 4.33
N VAL A 40 -49.07 -20.97 4.11
CA VAL A 40 -49.26 -19.66 4.73
C VAL A 40 -49.71 -19.93 6.16
N GLU A 41 -48.90 -19.55 7.14
CA GLU A 41 -49.30 -19.51 8.56
C GLU A 41 -48.88 -18.15 9.10
N GLU A 42 -49.90 -17.43 9.55
CA GLU A 42 -49.90 -16.04 9.98
C GLU A 42 -49.77 -16.05 11.51
N ASP A 43 -48.55 -15.81 12.01
CA ASP A 43 -48.27 -15.80 13.45
C ASP A 43 -47.97 -14.38 13.98
N THR A 44 -48.82 -14.00 14.93
CA THR A 44 -48.79 -12.82 15.79
C THR A 44 -47.44 -12.55 16.49
N PRO A 45 -47.00 -11.29 16.66
CA PRO A 45 -45.77 -10.96 17.36
C PRO A 45 -46.04 -10.91 18.88
N SER A 46 -45.89 -12.04 19.57
CA SER A 46 -45.74 -12.04 21.02
C SER A 46 -44.31 -11.63 21.39
N GLY A 47 -44.18 -10.47 22.02
CA GLY A 47 -42.92 -9.93 22.50
C GLY A 47 -42.25 -10.86 23.51
N ASN A 48 -41.16 -11.49 23.08
CA ASN A 48 -40.17 -12.08 23.96
C ASN A 48 -38.89 -11.26 23.83
N GLU A 49 -38.49 -10.62 24.93
CA GLU A 49 -37.18 -10.00 25.07
C GLU A 49 -36.11 -11.08 24.86
N SER A 50 -35.62 -11.13 23.63
CA SER A 50 -34.49 -11.94 23.20
C SER A 50 -33.28 -11.60 24.06
N SER A 51 -32.99 -12.45 25.05
CA SER A 51 -31.71 -12.47 25.75
C SER A 51 -30.61 -12.57 24.69
N ARG A 52 -29.93 -11.46 24.41
CA ARG A 52 -28.79 -11.42 23.49
C ARG A 52 -27.71 -12.30 24.08
N THR A 53 -27.62 -13.54 23.59
CA THR A 53 -26.59 -14.46 24.04
C THR A 53 -25.22 -13.91 23.62
N PRO A 54 -24.17 -14.06 24.44
CA PRO A 54 -22.82 -13.60 24.11
C PRO A 54 -22.28 -14.15 22.78
N MET A 55 -22.87 -15.24 22.28
CA MET A 55 -22.58 -15.83 20.97
C MET A 55 -22.90 -14.88 19.80
N ASP A 56 -23.90 -14.02 19.93
CA ASP A 56 -24.31 -13.09 18.88
C ASP A 56 -23.34 -11.90 18.75
N LEU A 57 -22.73 -11.49 19.87
CA LEU A 57 -21.65 -10.51 19.88
C LEU A 57 -20.38 -11.07 19.24
N VAL A 58 -20.04 -12.33 19.55
CA VAL A 58 -18.91 -13.04 18.91
C VAL A 58 -19.15 -13.14 17.41
N ASN A 59 -20.35 -13.51 16.96
CA ASN A 59 -20.68 -13.56 15.54
C ASN A 59 -20.53 -12.19 14.86
N ARG A 60 -20.93 -11.08 15.50
CA ARG A 60 -20.71 -9.72 14.94
C ARG A 60 -19.24 -9.31 14.91
N VAL A 61 -18.45 -9.64 15.92
CA VAL A 61 -17.01 -9.33 15.93
C VAL A 61 -16.24 -10.21 14.94
N THR A 62 -16.67 -11.47 14.73
CA THR A 62 -16.07 -12.35 13.71
C THR A 62 -16.30 -11.88 12.28
N VAL A 63 -17.20 -10.92 12.03
CA VAL A 63 -17.31 -10.26 10.71
C VAL A 63 -16.05 -9.46 10.39
N PHE A 64 -15.40 -8.89 11.42
CA PHE A 64 -14.20 -8.07 11.25
C PHE A 64 -12.90 -8.87 11.40
N LEU A 65 -12.94 -10.05 12.03
CA LEU A 65 -11.78 -10.91 12.10
C LEU A 65 -11.68 -11.79 10.84
N PRO A 66 -10.46 -11.97 10.29
CA PRO A 66 -10.30 -12.85 9.15
C PRO A 66 -10.73 -14.28 9.51
N LYS A 67 -11.54 -14.91 8.65
CA LYS A 67 -11.95 -16.31 8.84
C LYS A 67 -10.71 -17.21 8.79
N VAL A 68 -10.37 -17.83 9.91
CA VAL A 68 -9.24 -18.76 10.06
C VAL A 68 -9.67 -20.19 9.70
N GLU A 69 -8.94 -20.88 8.83
CA GLU A 69 -9.10 -22.34 8.67
C GLU A 69 -8.37 -23.08 9.79
N PRO A 70 -8.96 -24.16 10.31
CA PRO A 70 -8.23 -25.06 11.18
C PRO A 70 -7.10 -25.72 10.37
N LEU A 71 -5.89 -25.21 10.56
CA LEU A 71 -4.65 -25.80 10.04
C LEU A 71 -4.17 -26.90 10.99
N LYS A 72 -3.52 -27.92 10.44
CA LYS A 72 -2.77 -28.87 11.27
C LYS A 72 -1.73 -28.09 12.08
N TRP A 73 -1.70 -28.31 13.39
CA TRP A 73 -0.85 -27.55 14.31
C TRP A 73 0.61 -27.46 13.88
N LYS A 74 1.19 -28.56 13.38
CA LYS A 74 2.57 -28.60 12.86
C LYS A 74 2.79 -27.64 11.69
N THR A 75 1.86 -27.61 10.73
CA THR A 75 1.94 -26.71 9.57
C THR A 75 1.78 -25.25 10.01
N PHE A 76 0.83 -24.98 10.91
CA PHE A 76 0.64 -23.66 11.49
C PHE A 76 1.92 -23.14 12.16
N LEU A 77 2.55 -23.94 13.03
CA LEU A 77 3.79 -23.55 13.72
C LEU A 77 4.94 -23.27 12.74
N VAL A 78 5.14 -24.09 11.71
CA VAL A 78 6.18 -23.87 10.70
C VAL A 78 5.94 -22.56 9.95
N LEU A 79 4.70 -22.27 9.54
CA LEU A 79 4.38 -21.02 8.86
C LEU A 79 4.55 -19.81 9.79
N VAL A 80 4.20 -19.93 11.07
CA VAL A 80 4.46 -18.89 12.08
C VAL A 80 5.96 -18.60 12.17
N ILE A 81 6.82 -19.63 12.23
CA ILE A 81 8.28 -19.43 12.24
C ILE A 81 8.76 -18.71 10.97
N PHE A 82 8.24 -19.09 9.80
CA PHE A 82 8.59 -18.43 8.54
C PHE A 82 8.16 -16.96 8.49
N THR A 83 7.04 -16.60 9.13
CA THR A 83 6.57 -15.22 9.25
C THR A 83 7.30 -14.42 10.34
N ILE A 84 7.68 -15.06 11.45
CA ILE A 84 8.46 -14.44 12.52
C ILE A 84 9.84 -14.03 12.02
N PHE A 85 10.49 -14.85 11.18
CA PHE A 85 11.86 -14.61 10.74
C PHE A 85 12.10 -13.22 10.13
N PRO A 86 11.42 -12.78 9.03
CA PRO A 86 11.65 -11.45 8.47
C PRO A 86 11.24 -10.33 9.45
N SER A 87 10.24 -10.58 10.30
CA SER A 87 9.76 -9.62 11.30
C SER A 87 10.81 -9.39 12.39
N ALA A 88 11.41 -10.47 12.90
CA ALA A 88 12.48 -10.42 13.90
C ALA A 88 13.74 -9.77 13.31
N VAL A 89 14.11 -10.11 12.07
CA VAL A 89 15.24 -9.47 11.38
C VAL A 89 15.02 -7.96 11.27
N TYR A 90 13.83 -7.52 10.89
CA TYR A 90 13.52 -6.09 10.83
C TYR A 90 13.57 -5.43 12.22
N ILE A 91 12.87 -6.01 13.22
CA ILE A 91 12.82 -5.45 14.58
C ILE A 91 14.22 -5.33 15.18
N VAL A 92 15.05 -6.37 15.06
CA VAL A 92 16.40 -6.37 15.61
C VAL A 92 17.33 -5.39 14.89
N ASN A 93 17.23 -5.22 13.57
CA ASN A 93 18.20 -4.41 12.83
C ASN A 93 17.79 -2.95 12.64
N PHE A 94 16.48 -2.66 12.58
CA PHE A 94 15.94 -1.37 12.15
C PHE A 94 15.01 -0.70 13.16
N THR A 95 14.85 -1.26 14.37
CA THR A 95 14.02 -0.64 15.41
C THR A 95 14.79 -0.40 16.70
N LYS A 96 14.26 0.46 17.56
CA LYS A 96 14.87 0.83 18.84
C LYS A 96 14.96 -0.34 19.83
N MET A 97 14.16 -1.38 19.65
CA MET A 97 14.26 -2.61 20.45
C MET A 97 15.58 -3.37 20.21
N GLY A 98 16.24 -3.13 19.07
CA GLY A 98 17.52 -3.72 18.74
C GLY A 98 18.56 -2.66 18.38
N TYR A 99 19.25 -2.87 17.27
CA TYR A 99 20.35 -2.05 16.77
C TYR A 99 19.89 -0.95 15.80
N GLY A 100 18.59 -0.61 15.78
CA GLY A 100 18.02 0.32 14.81
C GLY A 100 18.77 1.64 14.72
N LEU A 101 18.94 2.34 15.84
CA LEU A 101 19.63 3.65 15.87
C LEU A 101 21.05 3.55 15.31
N THR A 102 21.83 2.55 15.73
CA THR A 102 23.20 2.34 15.24
C THR A 102 23.24 1.98 13.76
N THR A 103 22.31 1.15 13.28
CA THR A 103 22.23 0.75 11.87
C THR A 103 21.86 1.94 11.00
N PHE A 104 20.86 2.74 11.40
CA PHE A 104 20.45 3.93 10.66
C PHE A 104 21.54 4.98 10.62
N TYR A 105 22.19 5.25 11.75
CA TYR A 105 23.32 6.18 11.80
C TYR A 105 24.47 5.72 10.90
N TYR A 106 24.81 4.44 10.95
CA TYR A 106 25.84 3.86 10.10
C TYR A 106 25.50 3.97 8.61
N LEU A 107 24.26 3.68 8.23
CA LEU A 107 23.78 3.79 6.85
C LEU A 107 23.77 5.23 6.36
N SER A 108 23.25 6.17 7.15
CA SER A 108 23.20 7.59 6.80
C SER A 108 24.61 8.16 6.65
N ASN A 109 25.43 8.05 7.69
CA ASN A 109 26.74 8.69 7.70
C ASN A 109 27.70 8.12 6.63
N LYS A 110 27.65 6.81 6.37
CA LYS A 110 28.62 6.16 5.49
C LYS A 110 28.15 5.98 4.04
N TYR A 111 26.85 5.78 3.81
CA TYR A 111 26.34 5.33 2.51
C TYR A 111 25.38 6.29 1.81
N GLU A 112 24.91 7.34 2.48
CA GLU A 112 23.91 8.25 1.93
C GLU A 112 24.38 8.93 0.63
N GLN A 113 25.65 9.33 0.55
CA GLN A 113 26.22 9.93 -0.67
C GLN A 113 26.21 8.99 -1.88
N TYR A 114 26.26 7.67 -1.65
CA TYR A 114 26.22 6.67 -2.71
C TYR A 114 24.79 6.31 -3.14
N ALA A 115 23.78 6.66 -2.34
CA ALA A 115 22.39 6.29 -2.60
C ALA A 115 21.88 6.84 -3.95
N SER A 116 22.12 8.12 -4.23
CA SER A 116 21.70 8.77 -5.48
C SER A 116 22.43 8.19 -6.70
N THR A 117 23.72 7.91 -6.56
CA THR A 117 24.54 7.31 -7.62
C THR A 117 24.08 5.89 -7.92
N LEU A 118 23.87 5.07 -6.89
CA LEU A 118 23.35 3.70 -7.06
C LEU A 118 21.95 3.71 -7.68
N GLY A 119 21.07 4.60 -7.24
CA GLY A 119 19.74 4.79 -7.83
C GLY A 119 19.81 5.14 -9.31
N ALA A 120 20.67 6.10 -9.69
CA ALA A 120 20.90 6.46 -11.09
C ALA A 120 21.46 5.29 -11.91
N CYS A 121 22.41 4.53 -11.37
CA CYS A 121 22.94 3.32 -12.01
C CYS A 121 21.86 2.25 -12.23
N LEU A 122 20.97 2.03 -11.26
CA LEU A 122 19.88 1.06 -11.37
C LEU A 122 18.83 1.50 -12.40
N VAL A 123 18.47 2.79 -12.42
CA VAL A 123 17.54 3.33 -13.42
C VAL A 123 18.14 3.23 -14.81
N LEU A 124 19.42 3.57 -14.97
CA LEU A 124 20.13 3.42 -16.24
C LEU A 124 20.22 1.94 -16.66
N PHE A 125 20.51 1.04 -15.73
CA PHE A 125 20.56 -0.39 -16.00
C PHE A 125 19.17 -0.94 -16.41
N LEU A 126 18.11 -0.55 -15.72
CA LEU A 126 16.73 -0.90 -16.09
C LEU A 126 16.36 -0.33 -17.47
N PHE A 127 16.77 0.90 -17.77
CA PHE A 127 16.57 1.53 -19.07
C PHE A 127 17.28 0.76 -20.18
N ILE A 128 18.54 0.35 -19.97
CA ILE A 128 19.29 -0.49 -20.90
C ILE A 128 18.59 -1.84 -21.10
N LEU A 129 18.16 -2.50 -20.02
CA LEU A 129 17.43 -3.77 -20.12
C LEU A 129 16.12 -3.64 -20.90
N TYR A 130 15.40 -2.53 -20.70
CA TYR A 130 14.19 -2.24 -21.46
C TYR A 130 14.49 -2.05 -22.95
N LEU A 131 15.51 -1.27 -23.28
CA LEU A 131 15.95 -1.01 -24.65
C LEU A 131 16.45 -2.28 -25.37
N LEU A 132 17.02 -3.23 -24.61
CA LEU A 132 17.48 -4.52 -25.14
C LEU A 132 16.40 -5.60 -25.14
N ASP A 133 15.15 -5.24 -24.83
CA ASP A 133 14.02 -6.15 -24.88
C ASP A 133 14.19 -7.39 -23.98
N PHE A 134 14.71 -7.19 -22.76
CA PHE A 134 15.06 -8.28 -21.85
C PHE A 134 13.93 -9.31 -21.61
N LEU A 135 12.67 -8.92 -21.81
CA LEU A 135 11.52 -9.80 -21.69
C LEU A 135 11.52 -10.94 -22.71
N TYR A 136 12.05 -10.74 -23.91
CA TYR A 136 12.04 -11.69 -25.03
C TYR A 136 13.28 -12.59 -25.09
N TRP A 137 14.17 -12.52 -24.11
CA TRP A 137 15.36 -13.37 -24.04
C TRP A 137 15.02 -14.81 -23.67
N ASP A 138 14.58 -15.58 -24.67
CA ASP A 138 14.12 -16.96 -24.51
C ASP A 138 15.20 -18.02 -24.77
N SER A 139 16.35 -17.64 -25.31
CA SER A 139 17.50 -18.56 -25.47
C SER A 139 17.98 -19.06 -24.11
N PRO A 140 18.59 -20.26 -24.00
CA PRO A 140 19.07 -20.80 -22.71
C PRO A 140 20.00 -19.84 -21.97
N HIS A 141 20.95 -19.22 -22.70
CA HIS A 141 21.83 -18.20 -22.16
C HIS A 141 21.10 -16.89 -21.84
N GLY A 142 20.15 -16.47 -22.69
CA GLY A 142 19.31 -15.30 -22.48
C GLY A 142 18.44 -15.41 -21.22
N LYS A 143 17.86 -16.58 -20.94
CA LYS A 143 17.12 -16.86 -19.71
C LYS A 143 18.00 -16.73 -18.48
N GLY A 144 19.21 -17.30 -18.51
CA GLY A 144 20.18 -17.15 -17.42
C GLY A 144 20.51 -15.68 -17.15
N PHE A 145 20.84 -14.92 -18.20
CA PHE A 145 21.19 -13.50 -18.08
C PHE A 145 19.99 -12.64 -17.68
N LYS A 146 18.76 -13.00 -18.09
CA LYS A 146 17.51 -12.38 -17.64
C LYS A 146 17.30 -12.55 -16.13
N TYR A 147 17.44 -13.76 -15.60
CA TYR A 147 17.30 -13.99 -14.16
C TYR A 147 18.41 -13.31 -13.36
N LEU A 148 19.65 -13.33 -13.85
CA LEU A 148 20.76 -12.60 -13.23
C LEU A 148 20.48 -11.09 -13.18
N SER A 149 20.06 -10.50 -14.29
CA SER A 149 19.73 -9.07 -14.39
C SER A 149 18.57 -8.68 -13.46
N LEU A 150 17.52 -9.51 -13.39
CA LEU A 150 16.43 -9.31 -12.44
C LEU A 150 16.89 -9.44 -10.98
N GLY A 151 17.79 -10.37 -10.68
CA GLY A 151 18.41 -10.52 -9.37
C GLY A 151 19.23 -9.28 -8.97
N ILE A 152 20.04 -8.75 -9.90
CA ILE A 152 20.81 -7.51 -9.70
C ILE A 152 19.87 -6.32 -9.45
N LEU A 153 18.79 -6.17 -10.23
CA LEU A 153 17.81 -5.11 -10.01
C LEU A 153 17.10 -5.25 -8.65
N LEU A 154 16.73 -6.46 -8.26
CA LEU A 154 16.06 -6.71 -6.98
C LEU A 154 16.99 -6.41 -5.80
N ILE A 155 18.18 -7.00 -5.77
CA ILE A 155 19.16 -6.78 -4.69
C ILE A 155 19.64 -5.33 -4.69
N GLY A 156 19.94 -4.77 -5.86
CA GLY A 156 20.39 -3.40 -6.00
C GLY A 156 19.33 -2.39 -5.54
N SER A 157 18.05 -2.58 -5.93
CA SER A 157 16.97 -1.71 -5.44
C SER A 157 16.76 -1.82 -3.94
N MET A 158 16.90 -3.03 -3.37
CA MET A 158 16.89 -3.20 -1.91
C MET A 158 18.03 -2.41 -1.25
N VAL A 159 19.27 -2.61 -1.69
CA VAL A 159 20.43 -1.87 -1.15
C VAL A 159 20.25 -0.35 -1.31
N CYS A 160 19.72 0.10 -2.46
CA CYS A 160 19.43 1.50 -2.70
C CYS A 160 18.43 2.08 -1.69
N VAL A 161 17.34 1.35 -1.40
CA VAL A 161 16.36 1.78 -0.38
C VAL A 161 16.98 1.84 1.02
N LEU A 162 17.91 0.92 1.34
CA LEU A 162 18.65 0.99 2.61
C LEU A 162 19.61 2.18 2.66
N PHE A 163 20.27 2.52 1.56
CA PHE A 163 21.16 3.69 1.53
C PHE A 163 20.39 5.00 1.59
N MET A 164 19.14 5.01 1.10
CA MET A 164 18.23 6.15 1.23
C MET A 164 17.62 6.28 2.63
N SER A 165 17.90 5.37 3.56
CA SER A 165 17.25 5.35 4.88
C SER A 165 17.58 6.56 5.75
N GLY A 166 18.68 7.26 5.49
CA GLY A 166 19.04 8.51 6.17
C GLY A 166 18.04 9.64 5.91
N ASN A 167 17.74 9.88 4.62
CA ASN A 167 16.77 10.87 4.17
C ASN A 167 15.32 10.39 4.27
N HIS A 168 15.11 9.08 4.18
CA HIS A 168 13.79 8.45 4.13
C HIS A 168 13.74 7.26 5.10
N PRO A 169 13.51 7.50 6.40
CA PRO A 169 13.59 6.47 7.44
C PRO A 169 12.56 5.34 7.28
N TYR A 170 11.50 5.57 6.50
CA TYR A 170 10.47 4.59 6.19
C TYR A 170 10.88 3.60 5.09
N GLY A 171 12.05 3.76 4.45
CA GLY A 171 12.55 2.84 3.42
C GLY A 171 12.64 1.38 3.89
N PRO A 172 13.27 1.08 5.05
CA PRO A 172 13.36 -0.28 5.57
C PRO A 172 12.00 -0.95 5.84
N ILE A 173 10.98 -0.24 6.34
CA ILE A 173 9.66 -0.84 6.58
C ILE A 173 8.91 -1.13 5.27
N ALA A 174 9.06 -0.24 4.28
CA ALA A 174 8.57 -0.46 2.92
C ALA A 174 9.20 -1.72 2.30
N MET A 175 10.52 -1.87 2.45
CA MET A 175 11.23 -3.07 2.02
C MET A 175 10.73 -4.32 2.75
N PHE A 176 10.60 -4.29 4.08
CA PHE A 176 10.06 -5.41 4.85
C PHE A 176 8.71 -5.87 4.31
N THR A 177 7.83 -4.92 4.01
CA THR A 177 6.47 -5.19 3.51
C THR A 177 6.49 -5.84 2.12
N ILE A 178 7.39 -5.42 1.22
CA ILE A 178 7.54 -5.99 -0.13
C ILE A 178 8.28 -7.34 -0.09
N PHE A 179 9.30 -7.47 0.76
CA PHE A 179 10.17 -8.63 0.85
C PHE A 179 9.49 -9.83 1.52
N THR A 180 8.64 -9.58 2.54
CA THR A 180 7.92 -10.65 3.25
C THR A 180 7.13 -11.59 2.32
N PRO A 181 6.33 -11.09 1.35
CA PRO A 181 5.74 -11.91 0.29
C PRO A 181 6.74 -12.79 -0.47
N LEU A 182 7.84 -12.19 -0.94
CA LEU A 182 8.84 -12.86 -1.76
C LEU A 182 9.54 -13.97 -0.96
N TRP A 183 9.86 -13.67 0.30
CA TRP A 183 10.38 -14.64 1.27
C TRP A 183 9.43 -15.83 1.44
N LEU A 184 8.13 -15.59 1.61
CA LEU A 184 7.15 -16.67 1.80
C LEU A 184 6.91 -17.49 0.53
N VAL A 185 7.02 -16.87 -0.65
CA VAL A 185 7.01 -17.59 -1.95
C VAL A 185 8.23 -18.49 -2.06
N LEU A 186 9.40 -18.02 -1.63
CA LEU A 186 10.62 -18.84 -1.56
C LEU A 186 10.46 -20.00 -0.55
N MET A 187 9.90 -19.75 0.63
CA MET A 187 9.64 -20.82 1.60
C MET A 187 8.66 -21.85 1.06
N LYS A 188 7.66 -21.43 0.27
CA LYS A 188 6.76 -22.33 -0.44
C LYS A 188 7.51 -23.24 -1.40
N SER A 189 8.39 -22.68 -2.24
CA SER A 189 9.11 -23.46 -3.25
C SER A 189 10.06 -24.47 -2.63
N LEU A 190 10.66 -24.14 -1.48
CA LEU A 190 11.57 -25.02 -0.75
C LEU A 190 10.84 -26.13 0.05
N PHE A 191 9.84 -25.77 0.86
CA PHE A 191 9.23 -26.70 1.82
C PHE A 191 7.90 -27.31 1.35
N TYR A 192 7.19 -26.65 0.43
CA TYR A 192 5.87 -27.07 -0.05
C TYR A 192 5.78 -27.11 -1.59
N PRO A 193 6.74 -27.75 -2.31
CA PRO A 193 6.80 -27.70 -3.77
C PRO A 193 5.54 -28.28 -4.43
N ARG A 194 4.95 -29.33 -3.84
CA ARG A 194 3.78 -30.05 -4.38
C ARG A 194 2.44 -29.37 -4.11
N LYS A 195 2.40 -28.30 -3.31
CA LYS A 195 1.14 -27.62 -3.00
C LYS A 195 0.88 -26.50 -3.98
N GLU A 196 -0.37 -26.35 -4.40
CA GLU A 196 -0.80 -25.22 -5.20
C GLU A 196 -0.57 -23.91 -4.45
N MET A 197 -0.15 -22.87 -5.17
CA MET A 197 0.18 -21.58 -4.57
C MET A 197 -1.03 -20.95 -3.88
N ARG A 198 -2.22 -21.11 -4.46
CA ARG A 198 -3.49 -20.62 -3.89
C ARG A 198 -3.79 -21.24 -2.53
N VAL A 199 -3.63 -22.56 -2.40
CA VAL A 199 -3.85 -23.27 -1.13
C VAL A 199 -2.82 -22.81 -0.09
N TYR A 200 -1.57 -22.66 -0.48
CA TYR A 200 -0.53 -22.16 0.42
C TYR A 200 -0.81 -20.76 0.94
N VAL A 201 -1.24 -19.82 0.08
CA VAL A 201 -1.55 -18.45 0.52
C VAL A 201 -2.77 -18.39 1.44
N ARG A 202 -3.76 -19.25 1.24
CA ARG A 202 -4.88 -19.37 2.19
C ARG A 202 -4.40 -19.76 3.59
N TRP A 203 -3.34 -20.56 3.70
CA TRP A 203 -2.78 -20.97 4.98
C TRP A 203 -2.01 -19.86 5.70
N LEU A 204 -1.60 -18.79 5.00
CA LEU A 204 -0.80 -17.71 5.59
C LEU A 204 -1.62 -16.70 6.41
N GLY A 205 -2.95 -16.65 6.23
CA GLY A 205 -3.80 -15.67 6.91
C GLY A 205 -3.69 -15.72 8.44
N SER A 206 -3.79 -16.91 9.03
CA SER A 206 -3.73 -17.11 10.48
C SER A 206 -2.32 -16.86 11.06
N PRO A 207 -1.23 -17.38 10.48
CA PRO A 207 0.14 -17.05 10.89
C PRO A 207 0.42 -15.53 10.86
N PHE A 208 -0.03 -14.82 9.82
CA PHE A 208 0.15 -13.36 9.76
C PHE A 208 -0.58 -12.64 10.89
N LEU A 209 -1.84 -13.00 11.16
CA LEU A 209 -2.61 -12.40 12.26
C LEU A 209 -1.93 -12.67 13.61
N PHE A 210 -1.51 -13.91 13.83
CA PHE A 210 -0.87 -14.32 15.08
C PHE A 210 0.44 -13.55 15.34
N VAL A 211 1.33 -13.48 14.34
CA VAL A 211 2.59 -12.74 14.47
C VAL A 211 2.36 -11.23 14.59
N SER A 212 1.36 -10.69 13.89
CA SER A 212 0.95 -9.29 14.02
C SER A 212 0.53 -8.94 15.46
N VAL A 213 -0.34 -9.74 16.07
CA VAL A 213 -0.80 -9.52 17.45
C VAL A 213 0.35 -9.65 18.44
N ILE A 214 1.23 -10.65 18.28
CA ILE A 214 2.41 -10.81 19.14
C ILE A 214 3.34 -9.61 19.02
N ALA A 215 3.65 -9.17 17.79
CA ALA A 215 4.52 -8.02 17.57
C ALA A 215 3.93 -6.74 18.21
N PHE A 216 2.61 -6.54 18.11
CA PHE A 216 1.91 -5.42 18.75
C PHE A 216 1.99 -5.49 20.28
N LEU A 217 1.65 -6.63 20.87
CA LEU A 217 1.69 -6.80 22.32
C LEU A 217 3.11 -6.68 22.86
N PHE A 218 4.10 -7.26 22.17
CA PHE A 218 5.50 -7.14 22.54
C PHE A 218 5.97 -5.68 22.51
N TRP A 219 5.56 -4.92 21.49
CA TRP A 219 5.82 -3.48 21.43
C TRP A 219 5.16 -2.69 22.54
N LEU A 220 3.88 -2.95 22.79
CA LEU A 220 3.12 -2.27 23.83
C LEU A 220 3.76 -2.53 25.21
N VAL A 221 4.06 -3.80 25.54
CA VAL A 221 4.74 -4.15 26.79
C VAL A 221 6.12 -3.48 26.88
N TRP A 222 6.91 -3.53 25.81
CA TRP A 222 8.23 -2.91 25.79
C TRP A 222 8.18 -1.40 26.01
N SER A 223 7.27 -0.70 25.34
CA SER A 223 7.11 0.76 25.43
C SER A 223 6.74 1.26 26.83
N PHE A 224 6.04 0.45 27.63
CA PHE A 224 5.62 0.82 28.99
C PHE A 224 6.45 0.17 30.11
N MET A 225 7.41 -0.70 29.79
CA MET A 225 8.18 -1.43 30.80
C MET A 225 9.22 -0.56 31.52
N LYS A 226 9.72 0.49 30.87
CA LYS A 226 10.72 1.42 31.41
C LYS A 226 10.43 2.83 30.91
N ASP A 227 10.70 3.82 31.74
CA ASP A 227 10.55 5.24 31.40
C ASP A 227 11.43 5.63 30.20
N ASP A 228 12.58 4.98 30.04
CA ASP A 228 13.49 5.14 28.88
C ASP A 228 12.90 4.57 27.58
N HIS A 229 11.83 3.79 27.63
CA HIS A 229 11.19 3.26 26.41
C HIS A 229 9.97 4.09 25.99
N GLU A 230 9.47 4.93 26.89
CA GLU A 230 8.38 5.83 26.60
C GLU A 230 8.83 6.89 25.58
N TRP A 231 7.92 7.24 24.67
CA TRP A 231 8.16 8.33 23.73
C TRP A 231 7.89 9.66 24.42
N ASN A 232 8.92 10.17 25.11
CA ASN A 232 8.90 11.49 25.75
C ASN A 232 9.85 12.47 25.03
N ASP A 233 9.77 13.75 25.37
CA ASP A 233 10.55 14.78 24.69
C ASP A 233 12.07 14.65 24.93
N ILE A 234 12.46 14.21 26.12
CA ILE A 234 13.86 13.94 26.45
C ILE A 234 14.42 12.87 25.52
N MET A 235 13.63 11.82 25.28
CA MET A 235 14.01 10.73 24.42
C MET A 235 14.04 11.16 22.95
N LYS A 236 13.07 11.98 22.51
CA LYS A 236 13.07 12.58 21.17
C LYS A 236 14.38 13.32 20.91
N ILE A 237 14.81 14.15 21.85
CA ILE A 237 16.05 14.95 21.73
C ILE A 237 17.28 14.05 21.84
N SER A 238 17.35 13.18 22.85
CA SER A 238 18.51 12.30 23.07
C SER A 238 18.76 11.38 21.87
N ASP A 239 17.70 10.81 21.29
CA ASP A 239 17.81 9.97 20.11
C ASP A 239 18.17 10.80 18.86
N ALA A 240 17.64 12.02 18.73
CA ALA A 240 18.01 12.91 17.63
C ALA A 240 19.50 13.26 17.65
N GLU A 241 20.04 13.62 18.83
CA GLU A 241 21.47 13.88 19.02
C GLU A 241 22.33 12.63 18.73
N LYS A 242 21.94 11.47 19.27
CA LYS A 242 22.64 10.19 19.01
C LYS A 242 22.61 9.78 17.54
N SER A 243 21.53 10.12 16.83
CA SER A 243 21.40 9.88 15.39
C SER A 243 22.21 10.85 14.53
N GLY A 244 22.87 11.83 15.14
CA GLY A 244 23.63 12.87 14.42
C GLY A 244 22.72 13.76 13.56
N CYS A 245 21.46 13.94 13.95
CA CYS A 245 20.55 14.80 13.23
C CYS A 245 20.89 16.26 13.50
N ASP A 246 21.11 17.05 12.44
CA ASP A 246 21.42 18.47 12.57
C ASP A 246 20.18 19.26 13.03
N PRO A 247 20.30 20.10 14.08
CA PRO A 247 19.20 20.96 14.54
C PRO A 247 18.86 22.05 13.50
N ASP A 248 17.57 22.32 13.31
CA ASP A 248 17.08 23.31 12.36
C ASP A 248 17.14 24.75 12.88
N PHE A 249 18.33 25.37 12.78
CA PHE A 249 18.51 26.78 13.10
C PHE A 249 17.99 27.75 12.03
N THR A 250 17.55 27.27 10.87
CA THR A 250 16.98 28.16 9.83
C THR A 250 15.60 28.65 10.22
N THR A 251 14.81 27.77 10.83
CA THR A 251 13.49 28.09 11.37
C THR A 251 13.58 28.69 12.78
N TYR A 252 14.55 28.24 13.59
CA TYR A 252 14.69 28.63 15.00
C TYR A 252 16.08 29.20 15.32
N PRO A 253 16.45 30.38 14.78
CA PRO A 253 17.78 30.96 14.99
C PRO A 253 18.06 31.33 16.46
N GLN A 254 17.03 31.67 17.24
CA GLN A 254 17.12 32.00 18.66
C GLN A 254 17.52 30.81 19.54
N CYS A 255 17.36 29.58 19.04
CA CYS A 255 17.63 28.37 19.80
C CYS A 255 19.10 27.94 19.76
N ARG A 256 19.94 28.76 19.13
CA ARG A 256 21.38 28.55 19.02
C ARG A 256 22.09 29.16 20.24
N LYS A 257 23.00 28.40 20.86
CA LYS A 257 23.76 28.84 22.04
C LYS A 257 24.63 30.08 21.79
N SER A 258 25.20 30.20 20.60
CA SER A 258 25.99 31.38 20.16
C SER A 258 25.93 31.52 18.64
N THR A 259 26.10 32.72 18.09
CA THR A 259 25.93 32.99 16.65
C THR A 259 26.71 32.04 15.73
N ASN A 260 27.86 31.53 16.21
CA ASN A 260 28.76 30.66 15.46
C ASN A 260 28.82 29.20 15.92
N SER A 261 28.01 28.78 16.91
CA SER A 261 28.00 27.38 17.38
C SER A 261 26.84 26.59 16.77
N ASN A 262 27.06 25.32 16.43
CA ASN A 262 25.98 24.39 16.08
C ASN A 262 25.31 23.74 17.31
N GLU A 263 25.65 24.20 18.52
CA GLU A 263 25.06 23.72 19.77
C GLU A 263 23.72 24.40 20.06
N VAL A 264 22.77 23.62 20.56
CA VAL A 264 21.46 24.09 21.05
C VAL A 264 21.58 24.80 22.40
N CYS A 265 20.65 25.70 22.71
CA CYS A 265 20.65 26.51 23.94
C CYS A 265 20.14 25.80 25.21
N PHE A 266 19.88 24.50 25.14
CA PHE A 266 19.43 23.69 26.27
C PHE A 266 20.32 22.45 26.43
N THR A 267 20.32 21.87 27.63
CA THR A 267 21.04 20.62 27.92
C THR A 267 20.11 19.62 28.61
N ILE A 268 20.32 18.34 28.32
CA ILE A 268 19.59 17.26 28.96
C ILE A 268 20.30 16.90 30.27
N ASP A 269 19.60 17.04 31.39
CA ASP A 269 20.05 16.54 32.68
C ASP A 269 19.53 15.12 32.88
N ALA A 270 20.36 14.14 32.53
CA ALA A 270 20.03 12.72 32.61
C ALA A 270 19.79 12.23 34.04
N GLU A 271 20.29 12.92 35.06
CA GLU A 271 20.10 12.50 36.47
C GLU A 271 18.69 12.85 36.94
N ASN A 272 18.15 13.98 36.49
CA ASN A 272 16.85 14.50 36.93
C ASN A 272 15.73 14.27 35.92
N ASN A 273 16.00 13.62 34.77
CA ASN A 273 15.06 13.53 33.65
C ASN A 273 14.41 14.88 33.35
N SER A 274 15.22 15.93 33.26
CA SER A 274 14.75 17.29 33.00
C SER A 274 15.63 18.01 31.99
N ILE A 275 15.04 18.98 31.29
CA ILE A 275 15.73 19.79 30.29
C ILE A 275 16.04 21.13 30.93
N LYS A 276 17.32 21.50 30.94
CA LYS A 276 17.79 22.79 31.47
C LYS A 276 17.97 23.76 30.31
N PHE A 277 17.20 24.83 30.32
CA PHE A 277 17.26 25.90 29.33
C PHE A 277 18.23 27.00 29.81
N ALA A 278 19.08 27.51 28.90
CA ALA A 278 19.89 28.69 29.18
C ALA A 278 19.04 29.97 29.19
N ASP A 279 19.57 31.06 29.75
CA ASP A 279 18.89 32.35 29.79
C ASP A 279 18.53 32.83 28.36
N GLY A 280 17.23 33.04 28.12
CA GLY A 280 16.69 33.43 26.81
C GLY A 280 16.31 32.27 25.88
N CYS A 281 16.49 31.02 26.32
CA CYS A 281 16.06 29.82 25.60
C CYS A 281 14.64 29.42 26.06
N ASP A 282 13.69 29.31 25.14
CA ASP A 282 12.31 28.93 25.42
C ASP A 282 12.07 27.44 25.12
N THR A 283 11.00 26.88 25.69
CA THR A 283 10.52 25.50 25.47
C THR A 283 10.29 25.17 23.99
N ASN A 284 9.89 26.18 23.19
CA ASN A 284 9.76 26.07 21.74
C ASN A 284 11.08 25.65 21.04
N CYS A 285 12.23 25.81 21.69
CA CYS A 285 13.51 25.37 21.14
C CYS A 285 13.66 23.85 21.03
N MET A 286 12.79 23.07 21.66
CA MET A 286 12.77 21.61 21.50
C MET A 286 12.33 21.18 20.08
N ASP A 287 11.67 22.08 19.33
CA ASP A 287 11.21 21.82 17.96
C ASP A 287 12.31 21.97 16.90
N VAL A 288 13.54 22.37 17.28
CA VAL A 288 14.71 22.32 16.38
C VAL A 288 14.97 20.92 15.83
N PHE A 289 14.57 19.88 16.56
CA PHE A 289 14.68 18.47 16.15
C PHE A 289 13.39 17.90 15.54
N GLU A 290 12.38 18.72 15.23
CA GLU A 290 11.12 18.25 14.65
C GLU A 290 11.32 17.54 13.30
N LYS A 291 12.29 18.00 12.49
CA LYS A 291 12.68 17.37 11.23
C LYS A 291 13.29 15.97 11.41
N CYS A 292 13.78 15.65 12.61
CA CYS A 292 14.42 14.38 12.94
C CYS A 292 13.40 13.26 13.23
N SER A 293 12.45 13.08 12.30
CA SER A 293 11.41 12.05 12.41
C SER A 293 11.94 10.61 12.42
N ASN A 294 13.22 10.42 12.08
CA ASN A 294 13.91 9.12 12.05
C ASN A 294 13.78 8.38 13.39
N SER A 295 14.01 9.07 14.51
CA SER A 295 13.94 8.47 15.86
C SER A 295 12.53 7.96 16.19
N PHE A 296 11.50 8.72 15.81
CA PHE A 296 10.11 8.31 15.99
C PHE A 296 9.79 7.07 15.16
N ILE A 297 10.18 7.05 13.87
CA ILE A 297 9.95 5.91 12.97
C ILE A 297 10.66 4.65 13.48
N ILE A 298 11.88 4.77 14.00
CA ILE A 298 12.64 3.65 14.58
C ILE A 298 11.98 3.13 15.87
N TRP A 299 11.35 4.01 16.66
CA TRP A 299 10.59 3.63 17.86
C TRP A 299 9.24 2.96 17.51
N VAL A 300 8.48 3.52 16.56
CA VAL A 300 7.17 2.98 16.13
C VAL A 300 7.30 1.78 15.18
N GLY A 301 8.51 1.45 14.71
CA GLY A 301 8.76 0.39 13.74
C GLY A 301 8.07 -0.96 14.01
N PRO A 302 8.11 -1.51 15.25
CA PRO A 302 7.43 -2.77 15.57
C PRO A 302 5.89 -2.68 15.43
N LEU A 303 5.29 -1.53 15.75
CA LEU A 303 3.87 -1.27 15.48
C LEU A 303 3.60 -1.29 13.97
N LEU A 304 4.46 -0.63 13.16
CA LEU A 304 4.31 -0.64 11.70
C LEU A 304 4.44 -2.05 11.11
N VAL A 305 5.35 -2.88 11.63
CA VAL A 305 5.43 -4.32 11.28
C VAL A 305 4.12 -5.03 11.59
N SER A 306 3.58 -4.83 12.79
CA SER A 306 2.30 -5.43 13.18
C SER A 306 1.17 -5.02 12.23
N VAL A 307 1.06 -3.73 11.89
CA VAL A 307 0.05 -3.21 10.97
C VAL A 307 0.23 -3.77 9.56
N SER A 308 1.45 -3.84 9.05
CA SER A 308 1.75 -4.47 7.75
C SER A 308 1.33 -5.93 7.74
N LEU A 309 1.70 -6.73 8.75
CA LEU A 309 1.32 -8.15 8.83
C LEU A 309 -0.19 -8.34 8.99
N LEU A 310 -0.85 -7.46 9.76
CA LEU A 310 -2.30 -7.45 9.88
C LEU A 310 -2.95 -7.23 8.51
N PHE A 311 -2.47 -6.25 7.76
CA PHE A 311 -2.92 -6.00 6.40
C PHE A 311 -2.72 -7.23 5.50
N MET A 312 -1.56 -7.89 5.55
CA MET A 312 -1.30 -9.11 4.78
C MET A 312 -2.22 -10.26 5.20
N SER A 313 -2.59 -10.36 6.48
CA SER A 313 -3.57 -11.34 6.98
C SER A 313 -4.95 -11.10 6.36
N PHE A 314 -5.43 -9.85 6.37
CA PHE A 314 -6.68 -9.49 5.72
C PHE A 314 -6.62 -9.80 4.22
N PHE A 315 -5.56 -9.36 3.55
CA PHE A 315 -5.37 -9.57 2.13
C PHE A 315 -5.44 -11.06 1.74
N THR A 316 -4.67 -11.90 2.42
CA THR A 316 -4.67 -13.35 2.16
C THR A 316 -6.01 -14.02 2.48
N THR A 317 -6.74 -13.51 3.47
CA THR A 317 -8.09 -13.98 3.81
C THR A 317 -9.11 -13.61 2.75
N PHE A 318 -9.05 -12.42 2.16
CA PHE A 318 -9.96 -12.05 1.08
C PHE A 318 -9.67 -12.81 -0.21
N LEU A 319 -8.42 -13.16 -0.48
CA LEU A 319 -8.05 -14.07 -1.57
C LEU A 319 -8.56 -15.50 -1.36
N ARG A 320 -9.05 -15.82 -0.17
CA ARG A 320 -9.59 -17.16 0.15
C ARG A 320 -10.88 -17.46 -0.60
N SER A 321 -11.73 -16.48 -0.91
CA SER A 321 -13.12 -16.74 -1.28
C SER A 321 -13.24 -17.80 -2.38
N GLU A 322 -13.72 -18.99 -2.01
CA GLU A 322 -14.00 -20.13 -2.89
C GLU A 322 -15.17 -19.87 -3.83
N VAL A 323 -15.96 -18.84 -3.50
CA VAL A 323 -16.98 -18.26 -4.36
C VAL A 323 -16.28 -17.81 -5.65
N SER A 324 -16.84 -18.23 -6.79
CA SER A 324 -16.48 -17.90 -8.18
C SER A 324 -15.43 -16.79 -8.32
N SER A 325 -14.42 -16.97 -9.17
CA SER A 325 -13.34 -16.00 -9.44
C SER A 325 -13.75 -14.52 -9.50
N GLU A 326 -15.00 -14.25 -9.88
CA GLU A 326 -15.72 -12.97 -9.82
C GLU A 326 -15.76 -12.31 -8.43
N ALA A 327 -16.14 -13.06 -7.39
CA ALA A 327 -16.25 -12.56 -6.02
C ALA A 327 -14.87 -12.19 -5.44
N GLY A 328 -13.84 -12.93 -5.83
CA GLY A 328 -12.45 -12.64 -5.46
C GLY A 328 -12.00 -11.26 -5.94
N ILE A 329 -12.38 -10.85 -7.17
CA ILE A 329 -12.06 -9.52 -7.71
C ILE A 329 -12.83 -8.42 -6.97
N ILE A 330 -14.11 -8.63 -6.69
CA ILE A 330 -14.91 -7.63 -5.97
C ILE A 330 -14.33 -7.44 -4.55
N ASN A 331 -13.96 -8.53 -3.88
CA ASN A 331 -13.31 -8.47 -2.57
C ASN A 331 -11.93 -7.81 -2.65
N PHE A 332 -11.13 -8.10 -3.68
CA PHE A 332 -9.88 -7.40 -3.96
C PHE A 332 -10.10 -5.90 -4.18
N GLY A 333 -11.10 -5.51 -4.96
CA GLY A 333 -11.51 -4.13 -5.16
C GLY A 333 -11.92 -3.43 -3.87
N LYS A 334 -12.62 -4.12 -2.96
CA LYS A 334 -12.96 -3.61 -1.62
C LYS A 334 -11.71 -3.36 -0.76
N ILE A 335 -10.74 -4.27 -0.77
CA ILE A 335 -9.45 -4.06 -0.08
C ILE A 335 -8.69 -2.89 -0.69
N TRP A 336 -8.68 -2.77 -2.01
CA TRP A 336 -8.04 -1.66 -2.70
C TRP A 336 -8.69 -0.33 -2.33
N LEU A 337 -10.03 -0.29 -2.27
CA LEU A 337 -10.76 0.88 -1.81
C LEU A 337 -10.46 1.19 -0.34
N LEU A 338 -10.34 0.19 0.53
CA LEU A 338 -9.90 0.34 1.91
C LEU A 338 -8.46 0.90 2.00
N LEU A 339 -7.53 0.41 1.16
CA LEU A 339 -6.16 0.91 1.10
C LEU A 339 -6.07 2.34 0.57
N LEU A 340 -6.84 2.68 -0.46
CA LEU A 340 -6.93 4.05 -0.97
C LEU A 340 -7.53 4.98 0.09
N PHE A 341 -8.52 4.50 0.84
CA PHE A 341 -9.05 5.21 1.98
C PHE A 341 -8.00 5.37 3.08
N ALA A 342 -7.23 4.33 3.42
CA ALA A 342 -6.12 4.41 4.38
C ALA A 342 -5.00 5.36 3.92
N MET A 343 -4.68 5.38 2.62
CA MET A 343 -3.74 6.35 2.04
C MET A 343 -4.27 7.78 2.18
N TRP A 344 -5.56 7.98 1.92
CA TRP A 344 -6.21 9.28 2.05
C TRP A 344 -6.29 9.76 3.52
N VAL A 345 -6.62 8.86 4.45
CA VAL A 345 -6.53 9.05 5.90
C VAL A 345 -5.14 9.53 6.29
N THR A 346 -4.13 8.83 5.78
CA THR A 346 -2.73 9.12 6.04
C THR A 346 -2.33 10.49 5.47
N ALA A 347 -2.71 10.80 4.24
CA ALA A 347 -2.46 12.10 3.64
C ALA A 347 -3.11 13.23 4.47
N SER A 348 -4.29 12.97 5.04
CA SER A 348 -4.97 13.92 5.94
C SER A 348 -4.24 14.10 7.28
N LEU A 349 -3.57 13.05 7.78
CA LEU A 349 -2.69 13.11 8.95
C LEU A 349 -1.40 13.92 8.74
N ALA A 350 -1.04 14.25 7.49
CA ALA A 350 0.18 15.01 7.22
C ALA A 350 0.20 16.37 7.92
N GLY A 351 -0.98 16.95 8.16
CA GLY A 351 -1.13 18.21 8.89
C GLY A 351 -0.88 18.12 10.40
N ALA A 352 -0.87 16.92 10.97
CA ALA A 352 -0.62 16.68 12.40
C ALA A 352 0.79 16.17 12.69
N GLY A 353 1.49 15.64 11.68
CA GLY A 353 2.83 15.10 11.82
C GLY A 353 3.35 14.57 10.49
N VAL A 354 4.33 15.27 9.90
CA VAL A 354 4.86 14.96 8.56
C VAL A 354 5.53 13.57 8.52
N GLY A 355 6.22 13.18 9.59
CA GLY A 355 6.93 11.89 9.68
C GLY A 355 5.99 10.67 9.64
N VAL A 356 4.93 10.69 10.44
CA VAL A 356 3.99 9.55 10.54
C VAL A 356 3.21 9.36 9.25
N SER A 357 2.74 10.47 8.67
CA SER A 357 1.97 10.46 7.43
C SER A 357 2.81 9.94 6.25
N THR A 358 4.05 10.40 6.11
CA THR A 358 4.93 9.92 5.03
C THR A 358 5.25 8.42 5.18
N ALA A 359 5.51 7.96 6.41
CA ALA A 359 5.76 6.54 6.68
C ALA A 359 4.55 5.65 6.38
N LEU A 360 3.36 6.02 6.86
CA LEU A 360 2.12 5.30 6.56
C LEU A 360 1.79 5.31 5.07
N THR A 361 2.10 6.39 4.34
CA THR A 361 1.88 6.49 2.89
C THR A 361 2.82 5.55 2.15
N ALA A 362 4.11 5.56 2.50
CA ALA A 362 5.09 4.65 1.95
C ALA A 362 4.74 3.19 2.27
N MET A 363 4.27 2.90 3.48
CA MET A 363 3.80 1.57 3.87
C MET A 363 2.59 1.16 3.03
N THR A 364 1.61 2.04 2.84
CA THR A 364 0.41 1.76 2.04
C THR A 364 0.78 1.45 0.58
N PHE A 365 1.67 2.25 -0.02
CA PHE A 365 2.21 1.97 -1.35
C PHE A 365 2.94 0.63 -1.40
N SER A 366 3.74 0.32 -0.37
CA SER A 366 4.46 -0.96 -0.27
C SER A 366 3.50 -2.14 -0.15
N CYS A 367 2.40 -1.99 0.60
CA CYS A 367 1.31 -2.95 0.70
C CYS A 367 0.63 -3.17 -0.66
N PHE A 368 0.44 -2.12 -1.47
CA PHE A 368 -0.06 -2.25 -2.85
C PHE A 368 0.90 -3.08 -3.71
N VAL A 369 2.19 -2.75 -3.70
CA VAL A 369 3.21 -3.49 -4.46
C VAL A 369 3.28 -4.95 -4.00
N ALA A 370 3.29 -5.20 -2.69
CA ALA A 370 3.25 -6.53 -2.10
C ALA A 370 2.01 -7.33 -2.54
N SER A 371 0.84 -6.70 -2.55
CA SER A 371 -0.42 -7.30 -2.98
C SER A 371 -0.38 -7.68 -4.47
N VAL A 372 0.12 -6.80 -5.33
CA VAL A 372 0.30 -7.06 -6.77
C VAL A 372 1.32 -8.18 -6.99
N GLY A 373 2.41 -8.20 -6.22
CA GLY A 373 3.41 -9.26 -6.24
C GLY A 373 2.81 -10.61 -5.86
N PHE A 374 2.06 -10.69 -4.77
CA PHE A 374 1.33 -11.90 -4.39
C PHE A 374 0.35 -12.34 -5.47
N MET A 375 -0.48 -11.43 -6.00
CA MET A 375 -1.41 -11.77 -7.09
C MET A 375 -0.69 -12.29 -8.33
N SER A 376 0.44 -11.67 -8.70
CA SER A 376 1.22 -12.08 -9.86
C SER A 376 1.84 -13.47 -9.70
N THR A 377 2.11 -13.90 -8.46
CA THR A 377 2.60 -15.26 -8.16
C THR A 377 1.50 -16.29 -7.99
N MET A 378 0.25 -15.88 -7.72
CA MET A 378 -0.89 -16.81 -7.55
C MET A 378 -1.39 -17.41 -8.87
N TYR A 379 -1.43 -16.60 -9.93
CA TYR A 379 -2.07 -16.99 -11.19
C TYR A 379 -1.03 -17.38 -12.22
N ASP A 380 -1.26 -18.52 -12.89
CA ASP A 380 -0.47 -18.86 -14.06
C ASP A 380 -0.69 -17.80 -15.16
N HIS A 381 0.33 -17.62 -16.00
CA HIS A 381 0.33 -16.60 -17.05
C HIS A 381 -0.84 -16.78 -18.03
N THR A 382 -1.24 -18.03 -18.30
CA THR A 382 -2.35 -18.39 -19.17
C THR A 382 -3.71 -18.03 -18.55
N GLU A 383 -3.94 -18.49 -17.31
CA GLU A 383 -5.13 -18.17 -16.52
C GLU A 383 -5.31 -16.66 -16.36
N ARG A 384 -4.22 -15.95 -16.06
CA ARG A 384 -4.23 -14.49 -15.88
C ARG A 384 -4.74 -13.78 -17.13
N LYS A 385 -4.30 -14.19 -18.33
CA LYS A 385 -4.75 -13.59 -19.59
C LYS A 385 -6.22 -13.85 -19.85
N ALA A 386 -6.67 -15.10 -19.69
CA ALA A 386 -8.08 -15.46 -19.85
C ALA A 386 -8.96 -14.69 -18.87
N HIS A 387 -8.51 -14.59 -17.62
CA HIS A 387 -9.23 -13.92 -16.56
C HIS A 387 -9.32 -12.39 -16.78
N VAL A 388 -8.22 -11.73 -17.12
CA VAL A 388 -8.22 -10.28 -17.43
C VAL A 388 -9.14 -9.99 -18.61
N LYS A 389 -9.16 -10.84 -19.64
CA LYS A 389 -10.09 -10.70 -20.78
C LYS A 389 -11.55 -10.79 -20.33
N ASN A 390 -11.89 -11.73 -19.47
CA ASN A 390 -13.25 -11.89 -18.94
C ASN A 390 -13.68 -10.73 -18.05
N ILE A 391 -12.78 -10.20 -17.21
CA ILE A 391 -13.03 -8.99 -16.41
C ILE A 391 -13.27 -7.81 -17.34
N TRP A 392 -12.39 -7.61 -18.32
CA TRP A 392 -12.48 -6.48 -19.23
C TRP A 392 -13.79 -6.49 -20.02
N ALA A 393 -14.21 -7.67 -20.51
CA ALA A 393 -15.50 -7.83 -21.15
C ALA A 393 -16.65 -7.37 -20.24
N ARG A 394 -16.67 -7.81 -18.97
CA ARG A 394 -17.73 -7.42 -18.03
C ARG A 394 -17.69 -5.97 -17.58
N VAL A 395 -16.50 -5.40 -17.41
CA VAL A 395 -16.34 -3.97 -17.12
C VAL A 395 -16.84 -3.16 -18.31
N LYS A 396 -16.53 -3.59 -19.54
CA LYS A 396 -17.04 -2.96 -20.75
C LYS A 396 -18.57 -3.09 -20.84
N ASP A 397 -19.15 -4.22 -20.47
CA ASP A 397 -20.59 -4.43 -20.51
C ASP A 397 -21.34 -3.63 -19.44
N LYS A 398 -20.82 -3.55 -18.21
CA LYS A 398 -21.49 -2.87 -17.09
C LYS A 398 -21.17 -1.38 -16.96
N VAL A 399 -19.97 -0.98 -17.37
CA VAL A 399 -19.39 0.35 -17.09
C VAL A 399 -18.95 1.02 -18.40
N GLY A 400 -19.28 0.46 -19.56
CA GLY A 400 -18.87 0.97 -20.87
C GLY A 400 -19.15 2.47 -21.04
N ASP A 401 -20.30 2.94 -20.55
CA ASP A 401 -20.70 4.35 -20.64
C ASP A 401 -19.93 5.26 -19.68
N TYR A 402 -19.50 4.75 -18.53
CA TYR A 402 -18.71 5.50 -17.54
C TYR A 402 -17.19 5.35 -17.75
N LEU A 403 -16.77 4.48 -18.67
CA LEU A 403 -15.37 4.18 -18.93
C LEU A 403 -14.61 5.43 -19.41
N ASP A 404 -15.31 6.35 -20.07
CA ASP A 404 -14.75 7.64 -20.50
C ASP A 404 -14.39 8.56 -19.33
N VAL A 405 -15.12 8.49 -18.21
CA VAL A 405 -14.77 9.22 -16.97
C VAL A 405 -13.45 8.69 -16.40
N GLY A 406 -13.28 7.37 -16.39
CA GLY A 406 -12.06 6.70 -15.95
C GLY A 406 -10.87 6.97 -16.88
N ARG A 407 -11.09 6.97 -18.19
CA ARG A 407 -10.09 7.37 -19.19
C ARG A 407 -9.64 8.82 -18.98
N GLY A 408 -10.57 9.72 -18.67
CA GLY A 408 -10.27 11.12 -18.36
C GLY A 408 -9.34 11.23 -17.15
N LEU A 409 -9.64 10.49 -16.07
CA LEU A 409 -8.77 10.41 -14.89
C LEU A 409 -7.37 9.89 -15.25
N LEU A 410 -7.30 8.82 -16.05
CA LEU A 410 -6.03 8.23 -16.49
C LEU A 410 -5.16 9.22 -17.28
N ILE A 411 -5.77 10.05 -18.15
CA ILE A 411 -5.02 11.09 -18.87
C ILE A 411 -4.41 12.09 -17.89
N VAL A 412 -5.18 12.60 -16.93
CA VAL A 412 -4.69 13.58 -15.94
C VAL A 412 -3.53 13.01 -15.14
N THR A 413 -3.63 11.76 -14.68
CA THR A 413 -2.61 11.16 -13.81
C THR A 413 -1.40 10.64 -14.57
N CYS A 414 -1.57 10.17 -15.80
CA CYS A 414 -0.53 9.42 -16.52
C CYS A 414 0.02 10.14 -17.75
N ALA A 415 -0.45 11.34 -18.12
CA ALA A 415 0.03 12.04 -19.32
C ALA A 415 1.57 12.17 -19.41
N PRO A 416 2.30 12.59 -18.36
CA PRO A 416 3.76 12.66 -18.43
C PRO A 416 4.41 11.29 -18.69
N LEU A 417 3.88 10.24 -18.06
CA LEU A 417 4.36 8.88 -18.23
C LEU A 417 4.07 8.34 -19.64
N VAL A 418 2.95 8.72 -20.26
CA VAL A 418 2.59 8.33 -21.63
C VAL A 418 3.61 8.89 -22.63
N PHE A 419 4.04 10.14 -22.50
CA PHE A 419 5.07 10.71 -23.38
C PHE A 419 6.41 9.98 -23.26
N VAL A 420 6.85 9.72 -22.02
CA VAL A 420 8.07 8.94 -21.76
C VAL A 420 7.93 7.53 -22.33
N TYR A 421 6.77 6.88 -22.16
CA TYR A 421 6.51 5.54 -22.68
C TYR A 421 6.56 5.47 -24.21
N ILE A 422 5.94 6.43 -24.91
CA ILE A 422 5.97 6.50 -26.39
C ILE A 422 7.41 6.73 -26.86
N PHE A 423 8.15 7.65 -26.23
CA PHE A 423 9.56 7.90 -26.55
C PHE A 423 10.42 6.66 -26.32
N MET A 424 10.23 5.97 -25.19
CA MET A 424 10.90 4.71 -24.88
C MET A 424 10.61 3.62 -25.91
N SER A 425 9.35 3.52 -26.34
CA SER A 425 8.93 2.59 -27.40
C SER A 425 9.56 2.93 -28.76
N PHE A 426 9.71 4.21 -29.09
CA PHE A 426 10.41 4.64 -30.30
C PHE A 426 11.90 4.24 -30.25
N LEU A 427 12.60 4.52 -29.15
CA LEU A 427 14.00 4.13 -28.97
C LEU A 427 14.22 2.62 -29.07
N ASN A 428 13.34 1.84 -28.43
CA ASN A 428 13.40 0.38 -28.50
C ASN A 428 13.24 -0.09 -29.97
N GLN A 429 12.27 0.46 -30.71
CA GLN A 429 12.09 0.12 -32.13
C GLN A 429 13.31 0.51 -32.99
N CYS A 430 13.97 1.64 -32.70
CA CYS A 430 15.22 2.03 -33.36
C CYS A 430 16.34 1.01 -33.13
N ILE A 431 16.51 0.51 -31.89
CA ILE A 431 17.53 -0.50 -31.56
C ILE A 431 17.22 -1.85 -32.20
N ARG A 432 15.95 -2.25 -32.28
CA ARG A 432 15.56 -3.47 -33.02
C ARG A 432 15.96 -3.39 -34.49
N ARG A 433 15.80 -2.22 -35.12
CA ARG A 433 16.13 -2.02 -36.54
C ARG A 433 17.62 -2.11 -36.83
N THR A 434 18.49 -1.75 -35.89
CA THR A 434 19.94 -1.84 -36.11
C THR A 434 20.46 -3.27 -36.08
N ASN A 435 19.65 -4.27 -35.67
CA ASN A 435 20.01 -5.70 -35.62
C ASN A 435 21.31 -6.01 -34.85
N ILE A 436 21.76 -5.10 -33.96
CA ILE A 436 23.03 -5.24 -33.23
C ILE A 436 22.99 -6.43 -32.25
N PHE A 437 21.81 -6.74 -31.70
CA PHE A 437 21.64 -7.80 -30.71
C PHE A 437 20.77 -8.94 -31.24
N PRO A 438 21.32 -10.14 -31.54
CA PRO A 438 20.55 -11.25 -32.07
C PRO A 438 19.54 -11.83 -31.07
N CYS A 439 19.70 -11.57 -29.77
CA CYS A 439 18.82 -12.05 -28.70
C CYS A 439 17.51 -11.25 -28.54
N SER A 440 17.37 -10.09 -29.21
CA SER A 440 16.15 -9.26 -29.14
C SER A 440 15.15 -9.55 -30.27
N LYS A 441 15.42 -10.56 -31.12
CA LYS A 441 14.49 -10.96 -32.17
C LYS A 441 13.21 -11.51 -31.53
N ILE A 442 12.07 -10.93 -31.93
CA ILE A 442 10.76 -11.44 -31.57
C ILE A 442 10.68 -12.87 -32.13
N PRO A 443 10.38 -13.89 -31.30
CA PRO A 443 10.23 -15.24 -31.80
C PRO A 443 9.06 -15.29 -32.81
N GLU A 444 9.24 -16.02 -33.91
CA GLU A 444 8.29 -16.09 -35.04
C GLU A 444 6.86 -16.46 -34.62
N GLN A 445 6.72 -17.27 -33.56
CA GLN A 445 5.42 -17.62 -32.95
C GLN A 445 4.63 -16.42 -32.37
N TRP A 446 5.28 -15.29 -32.11
CA TRP A 446 4.67 -14.07 -31.57
C TRP A 446 4.44 -13.01 -32.65
N GLN A 447 4.88 -13.23 -33.88
CA GLN A 447 4.51 -12.37 -35.00
C GLN A 447 3.03 -12.59 -35.31
N SER A 448 2.26 -11.51 -35.19
CA SER A 448 0.84 -11.55 -35.50
C SER A 448 0.68 -11.77 -37.01
N ARG A 449 -0.33 -12.52 -37.47
CA ARG A 449 -0.58 -12.73 -38.91
C ARG A 449 -0.79 -11.42 -39.70
N ASP A 450 -1.16 -10.35 -38.98
CA ASP A 450 -1.28 -8.97 -39.48
C ASP A 450 0.08 -8.26 -39.72
N ASP A 451 1.22 -8.86 -39.32
CA ASP A 451 2.59 -8.32 -39.53
C ASP A 451 3.14 -8.57 -40.95
N VAL A 452 2.46 -9.36 -41.77
CA VAL A 452 2.96 -9.74 -43.11
C VAL A 452 2.88 -8.55 -44.09
N ASP A 453 1.98 -7.59 -43.86
CA ASP A 453 1.89 -6.34 -44.62
C ASP A 453 2.81 -5.25 -44.04
N GLY A 454 4.12 -5.51 -44.08
CA GLY A 454 5.21 -4.57 -44.39
C GLY A 454 5.32 -3.18 -43.73
N ASP A 455 4.45 -2.78 -42.80
CA ASP A 455 4.39 -1.38 -42.40
C ASP A 455 5.43 -1.09 -41.30
N LYS A 456 6.49 -0.37 -41.71
CA LYS A 456 7.66 0.01 -40.90
C LYS A 456 7.29 1.06 -39.86
N GLY A 457 6.44 0.71 -38.89
CA GLY A 457 6.04 1.58 -37.80
C GLY A 457 7.24 2.09 -36.99
N TRP A 458 7.19 3.36 -36.57
CA TRP A 458 8.23 4.02 -35.76
C TRP A 458 8.20 3.62 -34.28
N VAL A 459 7.12 2.97 -33.83
CA VAL A 459 6.92 2.52 -32.44
C VAL A 459 6.77 1.00 -32.41
N THR A 460 6.99 0.39 -31.23
CA THR A 460 6.74 -1.04 -31.03
C THR A 460 5.27 -1.40 -31.30
N GLU A 461 5.02 -2.64 -31.74
CA GLU A 461 3.68 -3.15 -32.09
C GLU A 461 2.67 -2.99 -30.93
N LYS A 462 3.10 -3.24 -29.69
CA LYS A 462 2.26 -3.07 -28.49
C LYS A 462 1.80 -1.63 -28.33
N THR A 463 2.73 -0.69 -28.45
CA THR A 463 2.43 0.75 -28.38
C THR A 463 1.59 1.19 -29.56
N ALA A 464 1.83 0.67 -30.77
CA ALA A 464 1.01 0.97 -31.95
C ALA A 464 -0.46 0.55 -31.74
N LYS A 465 -0.69 -0.66 -31.19
CA LYS A 465 -2.03 -1.14 -30.83
C LYS A 465 -2.69 -0.25 -29.77
N GLN A 466 -1.96 0.12 -28.71
CA GLN A 466 -2.46 1.02 -27.67
C GLN A 466 -2.76 2.43 -28.19
N VAL A 467 -1.93 2.98 -29.07
CA VAL A 467 -2.16 4.29 -29.70
C VAL A 467 -3.36 4.24 -30.65
N LYS A 468 -3.53 3.14 -31.40
CA LYS A 468 -4.71 2.94 -32.25
C LYS A 468 -5.99 2.86 -31.41
N GLU A 469 -5.93 2.18 -30.26
CA GLU A 469 -7.03 2.14 -29.30
C GLU A 469 -7.29 3.53 -28.70
N PHE A 470 -6.25 4.27 -28.28
CA PHE A 470 -6.41 5.63 -27.78
C PHE A 470 -7.03 6.57 -28.83
N ARG A 471 -6.67 6.38 -30.11
CA ARG A 471 -7.24 7.15 -31.22
C ARG A 471 -8.71 6.87 -31.49
N SER A 472 -9.21 5.68 -31.12
CA SER A 472 -10.61 5.30 -31.29
C SER A 472 -11.52 5.80 -30.18
N TRP A 473 -10.97 6.39 -29.11
CA TRP A 473 -11.75 7.00 -28.04
C TRP A 473 -12.40 8.30 -28.50
N ASP A 474 -13.55 8.64 -27.92
CA ASP A 474 -14.18 9.95 -28.09
C ASP A 474 -13.35 11.01 -27.34
N ARG A 475 -12.36 11.57 -28.05
CA ARG A 475 -11.36 12.48 -27.47
C ARG A 475 -12.02 13.67 -26.79
N VAL A 476 -13.09 14.21 -27.38
CA VAL A 476 -13.77 15.38 -26.83
C VAL A 476 -14.32 15.05 -25.46
N LYS A 477 -15.10 13.97 -25.33
CA LYS A 477 -15.64 13.55 -24.02
C LYS A 477 -14.56 13.25 -22.99
N VAL A 478 -13.54 12.49 -23.38
CA VAL A 478 -12.46 12.09 -22.45
C VAL A 478 -11.67 13.31 -21.96
N PHE A 479 -11.33 14.26 -22.84
CA PHE A 479 -10.64 15.49 -22.43
C PHE A 479 -11.54 16.41 -21.59
N THR A 480 -12.84 16.49 -21.88
CA THR A 480 -13.79 17.22 -21.04
C THR A 480 -13.83 16.63 -19.62
N PHE A 481 -13.91 15.30 -19.46
CA PHE A 481 -13.84 14.68 -18.14
C PHE A 481 -12.48 14.86 -17.46
N ALA A 482 -11.37 14.85 -18.21
CA ALA A 482 -10.05 15.16 -17.68
C ALA A 482 -9.99 16.58 -17.08
N ILE A 483 -10.58 17.58 -17.75
CA ILE A 483 -10.69 18.95 -17.22
C ILE A 483 -11.52 18.97 -15.93
N TYR A 484 -12.67 18.27 -15.90
CA TYR A 484 -13.49 18.17 -14.69
C TYR A 484 -12.74 17.52 -13.53
N TRP A 485 -11.97 16.45 -13.78
CA TRP A 485 -11.10 15.85 -12.76
C TRP A 485 -10.03 16.81 -12.28
N GLY A 486 -9.41 17.59 -13.18
CA GLY A 486 -8.44 18.62 -12.82
C GLY A 486 -9.05 19.71 -11.93
N ILE A 487 -10.23 20.23 -12.28
CA ILE A 487 -10.96 21.22 -11.46
C ILE A 487 -11.31 20.61 -10.10
N ALA A 488 -11.91 19.41 -10.07
CA ALA A 488 -12.29 18.73 -8.84
C ALA A 488 -11.07 18.48 -7.94
N PHE A 489 -9.96 18.01 -8.51
CA PHE A 489 -8.71 17.79 -7.77
C PHE A 489 -8.16 19.10 -7.20
N MET A 490 -8.10 20.17 -7.99
CA MET A 490 -7.63 21.48 -7.53
C MET A 490 -8.53 22.03 -6.42
N THR A 491 -9.86 21.93 -6.56
CA THR A 491 -10.80 22.36 -5.52
C THR A 491 -10.65 21.53 -4.25
N LEU A 492 -10.60 20.19 -4.33
CA LEU A 492 -10.46 19.35 -3.14
C LEU A 492 -9.09 19.51 -2.46
N ASN A 493 -8.00 19.56 -3.23
CA ASN A 493 -6.65 19.64 -2.66
C ASN A 493 -6.35 21.05 -2.12
N VAL A 494 -6.66 22.10 -2.88
CA VAL A 494 -6.37 23.47 -2.46
C VAL A 494 -7.44 23.99 -1.50
N ALA A 495 -8.71 23.91 -1.85
CA ALA A 495 -9.76 24.53 -1.05
C ALA A 495 -10.14 23.70 0.18
N VAL A 496 -10.18 22.36 0.09
CA VAL A 496 -10.55 21.55 1.25
C VAL A 496 -9.32 21.17 2.07
N ALA A 497 -8.31 20.53 1.49
CA ALA A 497 -7.19 20.01 2.28
C ALA A 497 -6.33 21.13 2.90
N LYS A 498 -5.86 22.11 2.12
CA LYS A 498 -5.02 23.19 2.68
C LYS A 498 -5.78 24.09 3.65
N PHE A 499 -7.01 24.47 3.32
CA PHE A 499 -7.83 25.27 4.23
C PHE A 499 -8.12 24.52 5.52
N THR A 500 -8.47 23.23 5.45
CA THR A 500 -8.69 22.40 6.65
C THR A 500 -7.42 22.34 7.49
N THR A 501 -6.25 22.10 6.90
CA THR A 501 -4.99 22.09 7.67
C THR A 501 -4.72 23.44 8.34
N LEU A 502 -4.87 24.56 7.63
CA LEU A 502 -4.68 25.90 8.20
C LEU A 502 -5.68 26.18 9.33
N PHE A 503 -6.95 25.87 9.10
CA PHE A 503 -8.02 26.05 10.07
C PHE A 503 -7.80 25.18 11.32
N LEU A 504 -7.40 23.92 11.14
CA LEU A 504 -7.08 23.02 12.25
C LEU A 504 -5.86 23.49 13.03
N SER A 505 -4.81 23.96 12.36
CA SER A 505 -3.62 24.53 13.02
C SER A 505 -3.99 25.75 13.86
N TRP A 506 -4.79 26.67 13.30
CA TRP A 506 -5.29 27.84 14.01
C TRP A 506 -6.18 27.47 15.21
N LEU A 507 -7.02 26.43 15.06
CA LEU A 507 -7.87 25.92 16.13
C LEU A 507 -7.03 25.31 17.27
N ILE A 508 -5.99 24.54 16.94
CA ILE A 508 -5.05 23.99 17.93
C ILE A 508 -4.39 25.12 18.75
N GLU A 509 -3.86 26.14 18.08
CA GLU A 509 -3.20 27.27 18.74
C GLU A 509 -4.16 28.04 19.66
N THR A 510 -5.39 28.28 19.18
CA THR A 510 -6.42 29.02 19.93
C THR A 510 -6.95 28.23 21.12
N THR A 511 -6.99 26.90 21.04
CA THR A 511 -7.54 26.03 22.11
C THR A 511 -6.52 25.67 23.19
N LYS A 512 -5.22 25.81 22.92
CA LYS A 512 -4.13 25.49 23.86
C LYS A 512 -4.27 26.14 25.26
N PRO A 513 -4.67 27.41 25.43
CA PRO A 513 -4.81 28.03 26.75
C PRO A 513 -6.18 27.79 27.44
N MET A 514 -7.11 27.08 26.79
CA MET A 514 -8.49 26.96 27.27
C MET A 514 -8.70 25.73 28.17
N SER A 515 -9.72 25.75 29.02
CA SER A 515 -10.09 24.59 29.84
C SER A 515 -10.62 23.44 28.96
N LEU A 516 -10.41 22.19 29.42
CA LEU A 516 -10.83 20.98 28.70
C LEU A 516 -12.32 21.00 28.29
N ALA A 517 -13.19 21.56 29.13
CA ALA A 517 -14.62 21.69 28.85
C ALA A 517 -14.91 22.66 27.70
N ALA A 518 -14.22 23.82 27.66
CA ALA A 518 -14.36 24.78 26.58
C ALA A 518 -13.84 24.20 25.25
N VAL A 519 -12.68 23.53 25.28
CA VAL A 519 -12.10 22.84 24.12
C VAL A 519 -13.05 21.77 23.58
N THR A 520 -13.64 20.96 24.47
CA THR A 520 -14.64 19.95 24.09
C THR A 520 -15.84 20.58 23.39
N GLY A 521 -16.39 21.67 23.94
CA GLY A 521 -17.57 22.34 23.38
C GLY A 521 -17.31 22.95 21.99
N ILE A 522 -16.16 23.62 21.83
CA ILE A 522 -15.73 24.19 20.55
C ILE A 522 -15.52 23.09 19.52
N LEU A 523 -14.72 22.07 19.86
CA LEU A 523 -14.44 20.95 18.96
C LEU A 523 -15.72 20.21 18.57
N SER A 524 -16.65 19.99 19.51
CA SER A 524 -17.90 19.32 19.22
C SER A 524 -18.75 20.10 18.21
N SER A 525 -18.85 21.42 18.41
CA SER A 525 -19.62 22.31 17.55
C SER A 525 -19.02 22.37 16.14
N VAL A 526 -17.71 22.57 16.04
CA VAL A 526 -16.98 22.60 14.76
C VAL A 526 -17.07 21.25 14.06
N SER A 527 -16.90 20.15 14.79
CA SER A 527 -17.01 18.79 14.25
C SER A 527 -18.37 18.53 13.65
N LEU A 528 -19.46 18.89 14.35
CA LEU A 528 -20.82 18.73 13.84
C LEU A 528 -21.07 19.56 12.57
N ILE A 529 -20.60 20.82 12.53
CA ILE A 529 -20.71 21.65 11.32
C ILE A 529 -19.95 21.01 10.16
N MET A 530 -18.73 20.50 10.40
CA MET A 530 -17.94 19.83 9.37
C MET A 530 -18.58 18.51 8.91
N PHE A 531 -19.26 17.76 9.79
CA PHE A 531 -20.03 16.57 9.39
C PHE A 531 -21.25 16.90 8.54
N LEU A 532 -21.88 18.05 8.75
CA LEU A 532 -23.02 18.52 7.94
C LEU A 532 -22.60 18.96 6.53
N LEU A 533 -21.30 19.14 6.27
CA LEU A 533 -20.78 19.46 4.95
C LEU A 533 -20.48 18.16 4.18
N PRO A 534 -21.25 17.84 3.10
CA PRO A 534 -21.06 16.62 2.30
C PRO A 534 -19.64 16.37 1.78
N PRO A 535 -18.84 17.39 1.38
CA PRO A 535 -17.51 17.14 0.83
C PRO A 535 -16.45 16.91 1.91
N VAL A 536 -16.76 17.12 3.19
CA VAL A 536 -15.77 17.00 4.27
C VAL A 536 -15.80 15.57 4.80
N PRO A 537 -14.71 14.82 4.61
CA PRO A 537 -14.63 13.48 5.12
C PRO A 537 -14.44 13.51 6.64
N GLY A 538 -15.17 12.66 7.35
CA GLY A 538 -15.26 12.68 8.81
C GLY A 538 -13.98 12.36 9.57
N LEU A 539 -12.98 11.78 8.92
CA LEU A 539 -11.80 11.26 9.59
C LEU A 539 -10.84 12.35 10.13
N PRO A 540 -10.46 13.40 9.38
CA PRO A 540 -9.73 14.55 9.90
C PRO A 540 -10.32 15.08 11.21
N ILE A 541 -11.65 15.10 11.31
CA ILE A 541 -12.37 15.58 12.50
C ILE A 541 -12.05 14.72 13.72
N TYR A 542 -12.19 13.40 13.62
CA TYR A 542 -11.86 12.48 14.73
C TYR A 542 -10.37 12.54 15.11
N LEU A 543 -9.49 12.74 14.13
CA LEU A 543 -8.07 12.90 14.38
C LEU A 543 -7.76 14.20 15.12
N THR A 544 -8.35 15.32 14.70
CA THR A 544 -8.24 16.60 15.41
C THR A 544 -8.74 16.46 16.85
N VAL A 545 -9.88 15.81 17.05
CA VAL A 545 -10.40 15.54 18.40
C VAL A 545 -9.38 14.73 19.19
N GLY A 546 -8.83 13.65 18.62
CA GLY A 546 -7.79 12.85 19.25
C GLY A 546 -6.52 13.64 19.61
N ILE A 547 -6.06 14.52 18.73
CA ILE A 547 -4.83 15.30 18.94
C ILE A 547 -5.05 16.39 19.99
N VAL A 548 -6.08 17.23 19.80
CA VAL A 548 -6.32 18.41 20.63
C VAL A 548 -6.77 18.00 22.03
N VAL A 549 -7.71 17.06 22.14
CA VAL A 549 -8.25 16.64 23.43
C VAL A 549 -7.21 15.87 24.24
N VAL A 550 -6.36 15.05 23.60
CA VAL A 550 -5.29 14.35 24.33
C VAL A 550 -4.19 15.32 24.77
N ALA A 551 -3.84 16.31 23.96
CA ALA A 551 -2.85 17.32 24.34
C ALA A 551 -3.30 18.15 25.55
N VAL A 552 -4.54 18.66 25.55
CA VAL A 552 -5.08 19.47 26.66
C VAL A 552 -5.47 18.61 27.87
N GLY A 553 -6.00 17.41 27.63
CA GLY A 553 -6.41 16.47 28.66
C GLY A 553 -5.22 15.82 29.38
N GLY A 554 -4.09 15.65 28.70
CA GLY A 554 -2.91 14.96 29.22
C GLY A 554 -2.43 15.52 30.55
N GLU A 555 -2.38 16.85 30.67
CA GLU A 555 -1.97 17.54 31.90
C GLU A 555 -3.02 17.48 33.02
N SER A 556 -4.32 17.38 32.66
CA SER A 556 -5.41 17.50 33.63
C SER A 556 -5.91 16.16 34.17
N ILE A 557 -6.15 15.19 33.29
CA ILE A 557 -6.73 13.88 33.62
C ILE A 557 -5.79 12.72 33.29
N GLY A 558 -4.62 12.99 32.70
CA GLY A 558 -3.67 11.99 32.23
C GLY A 558 -3.94 11.50 30.81
N TYR A 559 -2.89 11.05 30.12
CA TYR A 559 -2.95 10.69 28.69
C TYR A 559 -3.92 9.55 28.38
N ILE A 560 -3.95 8.49 29.21
CA ILE A 560 -4.81 7.31 29.00
C ILE A 560 -6.30 7.71 29.08
N TYR A 561 -6.69 8.44 30.12
CA TYR A 561 -8.07 8.89 30.28
C TYR A 561 -8.46 9.90 29.20
N SER A 562 -7.52 10.73 28.75
CA SER A 562 -7.75 11.66 27.64
C SER A 562 -7.99 10.94 26.32
N MET A 563 -7.26 9.84 26.04
CA MET A 563 -7.52 9.01 24.87
C MET A 563 -8.91 8.37 24.92
N LEU A 564 -9.28 7.76 26.06
CA LEU A 564 -10.61 7.18 26.24
C LEU A 564 -11.71 8.23 26.09
N TYR A 565 -11.50 9.43 26.65
CA TYR A 565 -12.42 10.55 26.53
C TYR A 565 -12.55 11.03 25.08
N ALA A 566 -11.45 11.16 24.34
CA ALA A 566 -11.47 11.52 22.92
C ALA A 566 -12.19 10.46 22.06
N ILE A 567 -12.04 9.17 22.38
CA ILE A 567 -12.77 8.07 21.72
C ILE A 567 -14.27 8.18 22.01
N ALA A 568 -14.65 8.39 23.27
CA ALA A 568 -16.05 8.54 23.67
C ALA A 568 -16.69 9.76 23.00
N LEU A 569 -15.97 10.90 22.98
CA LEU A 569 -16.41 12.12 22.31
C LEU A 569 -16.60 11.90 20.80
N SER A 570 -15.65 11.23 20.16
CA SER A 570 -15.74 10.87 18.73
C SER A 570 -16.96 9.99 18.44
N LEU A 571 -17.26 9.03 19.32
CA LEU A 571 -18.44 8.18 19.21
C LEU A 571 -19.73 9.00 19.33
N VAL A 572 -19.81 9.90 20.32
CA VAL A 572 -20.96 10.79 20.52
C VAL A 572 -21.18 11.70 19.32
N LEU A 573 -20.13 12.32 18.79
CA LEU A 573 -20.20 13.16 17.60
C LEU A 573 -20.73 12.40 16.40
N LYS A 574 -20.29 11.15 16.21
CA LYS A 574 -20.79 10.29 15.15
C LYS A 574 -22.28 9.97 15.30
N LEU A 575 -22.73 9.68 16.53
CA LEU A 575 -24.14 9.39 16.82
C LEU A 575 -25.01 10.63 16.57
N LEU A 576 -24.56 11.81 17.01
CA LEU A 576 -25.26 13.07 16.78
C LEU A 576 -25.32 13.48 15.31
N ALA A 577 -24.29 13.17 14.52
CA ALA A 577 -24.30 13.43 13.09
C ALA A 577 -25.24 12.47 12.31
N CYS A 578 -25.62 11.33 12.90
CA CYS A 578 -26.51 10.34 12.30
C CYS A 578 -27.98 10.47 12.77
N SER A 579 -28.23 11.16 13.88
CA SER A 579 -29.57 11.52 14.38
C SER A 579 -30.09 12.76 13.68
#